data_AF-A0A673N472-F1
#
_entry.id   AF-A0A673N472-F1
#
_cell.length_a   1.000
_cell.length_b   1.000
_cell.length_c   1.000
_cell.angle_alpha   90.00
_cell.angle_beta   90.00
_cell.angle_gamma   90.00
#
_symmetry.space_group_name_H-M   'P 1'
#
loop_
_entity.id
_entity.type
_entity.pdbx_description
1 polymer ?
#
loop_
_entity_poly.entity_id
_entity_poly.type
_entity_poly.pdbx_seq_one_letter_code
_entity_poly.pdbx_strand_id
1 'polypeptide(L)'
;MDQELDGTVRALLQKAGECNAFIRQDVERALESMVQHCTLTRSMNALLAGGLGHLNSVVRKCAALHLSGLVERVGAARLLSGAKDLTDRILPAVCKLVQDSSQEARYFGRRMLLFLSSHRDFDKMMEKFVSAKDLPTIRDAVFTLKIKGLGEMPQDAPSARGRRSLSGSGVMRTSSLTRDPLSGSRYDTPATHRSEYVKQMKTLLNSKDFRERIKAIDQLVCDCEENPALVIGSLFPVFDALKARLQESNSKVSLRALEALQPIIALLRDSLAPVLNILIPAVVDNHLNSKNSSISTAALGAVQALMHNIDNSLLLQPFCSKAQYLSGKAKLDLIERVAELVTELYPRRPQLVEQKVLPLFWTLLGSSSNSGNVRMATAKLAEALHAHMGQTLLESAASQPASVQSELNQLLRALQCLTDELTHG
;
A
#
# COMPACT_ATOMS: atom_id res chain seq x y z
N MET A 1 14.61 31.42 2.13
CA MET A 1 13.91 30.17 2.49
C MET A 1 13.91 29.17 1.32
N ASP A 2 13.54 29.58 0.10
CA ASP A 2 13.39 28.66 -1.05
C ASP A 2 14.61 27.78 -1.40
N GLN A 3 15.83 28.23 -1.10
CA GLN A 3 17.07 27.47 -1.34
C GLN A 3 17.22 26.28 -0.37
N GLU A 4 16.74 26.40 0.86
CA GLU A 4 16.85 25.36 1.90
C GLU A 4 15.59 24.47 2.00
N LEU A 5 14.55 24.82 1.25
CA LEU A 5 13.21 24.26 1.38
C LEU A 5 13.17 22.72 1.25
N ASP A 6 13.93 22.16 0.32
CA ASP A 6 13.98 20.71 0.09
C ASP A 6 14.52 19.96 1.32
N GLY A 7 15.54 20.52 1.97
CA GLY A 7 16.13 19.96 3.20
C GLY A 7 15.18 20.11 4.39
N THR A 8 14.62 21.30 4.58
CA THR A 8 13.67 21.59 5.67
C THR A 8 12.43 20.72 5.59
N VAL A 9 11.81 20.61 4.40
CA VAL A 9 10.61 19.78 4.18
C VAL A 9 10.91 18.32 4.48
N ARG A 10 12.03 17.80 3.99
CA ARG A 10 12.42 16.40 4.23
C ARG A 10 12.60 16.13 5.74
N ALA A 11 13.28 17.04 6.45
CA ALA A 11 13.50 16.90 7.88
C ALA A 11 12.18 16.97 8.68
N LEU A 12 11.30 17.91 8.35
CA LEU A 12 9.98 18.04 8.98
C LEU A 12 9.11 16.80 8.72
N LEU A 13 9.05 16.34 7.47
CA LEU A 13 8.30 15.14 7.10
C LEU A 13 8.82 13.88 7.79
N GLN A 14 10.13 13.69 7.85
CA GLN A 14 10.73 12.61 8.64
C GLN A 14 10.28 12.70 10.10
N LYS A 15 10.34 13.90 10.68
CA LYS A 15 9.93 14.12 12.07
C LYS A 15 8.46 13.85 12.32
N ALA A 16 7.58 14.15 11.36
CA ALA A 16 6.15 13.81 11.43
C ALA A 16 5.93 12.30 11.61
N GLY A 17 6.76 11.47 10.97
CA GLY A 17 6.69 10.02 11.03
C GLY A 17 7.15 9.40 12.35
N GLU A 18 8.08 10.04 13.05
CA GLU A 18 8.70 9.52 14.28
C GLU A 18 7.97 9.95 15.56
N CYS A 19 7.21 11.04 15.51
CA CYS A 19 6.75 11.71 16.73
C CYS A 19 5.31 11.37 17.13
N ASN A 20 5.02 11.65 18.41
CA ASN A 20 3.68 11.63 18.96
C ASN A 20 2.77 12.72 18.33
N ALA A 21 1.48 12.65 18.61
CA ALA A 21 0.48 13.55 18.02
C ALA A 21 0.75 15.04 18.28
N PHE A 22 1.32 15.40 19.43
CA PHE A 22 1.58 16.80 19.79
C PHE A 22 2.67 17.42 18.91
N ILE A 23 3.84 16.78 18.83
CA ILE A 23 4.94 17.25 17.98
C ILE A 23 4.52 17.21 16.50
N ARG A 24 3.69 16.23 16.12
CA ARG A 24 3.15 16.17 14.76
C ARG A 24 2.31 17.39 14.41
N GLN A 25 1.54 17.94 15.35
CA GLN A 25 0.81 19.18 15.13
C GLN A 25 1.75 20.38 14.97
N ASP A 26 2.86 20.44 15.70
CA ASP A 26 3.87 21.49 15.50
C ASP A 26 4.49 21.40 14.10
N VAL A 27 4.81 20.19 13.64
CA VAL A 27 5.32 19.95 12.29
C VAL A 27 4.29 20.35 11.23
N GLU A 28 3.02 19.97 11.39
CA GLU A 28 1.95 20.37 10.47
C GLU A 28 1.79 21.90 10.45
N ARG A 29 1.89 22.59 11.59
CA ARG A 29 1.87 24.07 11.65
C ARG A 29 3.08 24.70 10.94
N ALA A 30 4.27 24.13 11.08
CA ALA A 30 5.47 24.62 10.40
C ALA A 30 5.37 24.47 8.88
N LEU A 31 4.90 23.31 8.39
CA LEU A 31 4.68 23.06 6.97
C LEU A 31 3.56 23.94 6.41
N GLU A 32 2.51 24.23 7.20
CA GLU A 32 1.46 25.16 6.81
C GLU A 32 1.98 26.60 6.66
N SER A 33 2.77 27.09 7.62
CA SER A 33 3.44 28.39 7.54
C SER A 33 4.36 28.48 6.31
N MET A 34 5.12 27.42 6.05
CA MET A 34 5.94 27.31 4.84
C MET A 34 5.10 27.42 3.56
N VAL A 35 3.99 26.69 3.48
CA VAL A 35 3.07 26.77 2.34
C VAL A 35 2.59 28.21 2.16
N GLN A 36 2.25 28.91 3.24
CA GLN A 36 1.75 30.29 3.22
C GLN A 36 2.76 31.30 2.67
N HIS A 37 4.04 31.18 3.04
CA HIS A 37 5.04 32.23 2.81
C HIS A 37 6.10 31.91 1.74
N CYS A 38 6.22 30.67 1.26
CA CYS A 38 7.19 30.29 0.23
C CYS A 38 6.60 30.29 -1.19
N THR A 39 7.49 30.21 -2.18
CA THR A 39 7.09 30.04 -3.58
C THR A 39 6.30 28.74 -3.77
N LEU A 40 5.04 28.85 -4.20
CA LEU A 40 4.10 27.71 -4.30
C LEU A 40 4.65 26.51 -5.09
N THR A 41 5.28 26.76 -6.23
CA THR A 41 5.86 25.70 -7.09
C THR A 41 7.04 25.02 -6.41
N ARG A 42 7.88 25.76 -5.68
CA ARG A 42 9.02 25.21 -4.94
C ARG A 42 8.53 24.34 -3.77
N SER A 43 7.56 24.84 -3.00
CA SER A 43 6.90 24.09 -1.91
C SER A 43 6.27 22.79 -2.39
N MET A 44 5.56 22.84 -3.53
CA MET A 44 4.95 21.66 -4.13
C MET A 44 6.02 20.61 -4.49
N ASN A 45 7.09 21.04 -5.18
CA ASN A 45 8.17 20.16 -5.58
C ASN A 45 8.92 19.53 -4.40
N ALA A 46 9.12 20.29 -3.32
CA ALA A 46 9.74 19.80 -2.09
C ALA A 46 8.87 18.74 -1.39
N LEU A 47 7.56 18.97 -1.28
CA LEU A 47 6.62 18.01 -0.69
C LEU A 47 6.49 16.73 -1.54
N LEU A 48 6.46 16.86 -2.86
CA LEU A 48 6.43 15.73 -3.78
C LEU A 48 7.69 14.88 -3.65
N ALA A 49 8.87 15.51 -3.56
CA ALA A 49 10.14 14.81 -3.43
C ALA A 49 10.33 14.17 -2.04
N GLY A 50 9.94 14.87 -0.97
CA GLY A 50 10.16 14.39 0.40
C GLY A 50 9.09 13.45 0.94
N GLY A 51 7.85 13.53 0.45
CA GLY A 51 6.70 12.90 1.09
C GLY A 51 6.00 11.80 0.29
N LEU A 52 5.78 12.00 -1.01
CA LEU A 52 4.89 11.15 -1.82
C LEU A 52 5.35 9.67 -1.89
N GLY A 53 6.66 9.44 -1.89
CA GLY A 53 7.27 8.11 -1.98
C GLY A 53 7.60 7.47 -0.64
N HIS A 54 7.30 8.12 0.49
CA HIS A 54 7.79 7.70 1.79
C HIS A 54 7.12 6.40 2.28
N LEU A 55 7.88 5.51 2.93
CA LEU A 55 7.38 4.21 3.41
C LEU A 55 6.34 4.36 4.52
N ASN A 56 6.56 5.31 5.43
CA ASN A 56 5.63 5.62 6.52
C ASN A 56 4.39 6.38 6.01
N SER A 57 3.21 5.82 6.23
CA SER A 57 1.92 6.39 5.83
C SER A 57 1.61 7.73 6.47
N VAL A 58 2.09 7.98 7.69
CA VAL A 58 1.94 9.27 8.38
C VAL A 58 2.61 10.39 7.58
N VAL A 59 3.80 10.11 7.07
CA VAL A 59 4.57 11.07 6.28
C VAL A 59 3.86 11.37 4.97
N ARG A 60 3.35 10.33 4.30
CA ARG A 60 2.54 10.50 3.08
C ARG A 60 1.25 11.29 3.34
N LYS A 61 0.54 11.02 4.44
CA LYS A 61 -0.64 11.78 4.87
C LYS A 61 -0.31 13.26 5.10
N CYS A 62 0.79 13.54 5.81
CA CYS A 62 1.22 14.91 6.10
C CYS A 62 1.57 15.66 4.81
N ALA A 63 2.33 15.03 3.91
CA ALA A 63 2.62 15.62 2.61
C ALA A 63 1.36 15.86 1.76
N ALA A 64 0.42 14.91 1.73
CA ALA A 64 -0.83 15.01 0.98
C ALA A 64 -1.74 16.14 1.50
N LEU A 65 -1.80 16.34 2.83
CA LEU A 65 -2.52 17.44 3.46
C LEU A 65 -2.06 18.81 2.92
N HIS A 66 -0.76 19.08 2.99
CA HIS A 66 -0.21 20.37 2.56
C HIS A 66 -0.18 20.52 1.03
N LEU A 67 0.00 19.43 0.28
CA LEU A 67 -0.18 19.42 -1.17
C LEU A 67 -1.62 19.80 -1.56
N SER A 68 -2.63 19.33 -0.82
CA SER A 68 -4.02 19.71 -1.08
C SER A 68 -4.25 21.21 -0.95
N GLY A 69 -3.67 21.85 0.08
CA GLY A 69 -3.76 23.30 0.25
C GLY A 69 -3.02 24.07 -0.87
N LEU A 70 -1.86 23.58 -1.31
CA LEU A 70 -1.13 24.16 -2.44
C LEU A 70 -1.88 24.02 -3.76
N VAL A 71 -2.52 22.89 -4.02
CA VAL A 71 -3.29 22.66 -5.25
C VAL A 71 -4.41 23.68 -5.39
N GLU A 72 -5.12 23.94 -4.31
CA GLU A 72 -6.19 24.96 -4.28
C GLU A 72 -5.64 26.37 -4.48
N ARG A 73 -4.51 26.71 -3.84
CA ARG A 73 -3.88 28.04 -3.95
C ARG A 73 -3.24 28.31 -5.32
N VAL A 74 -2.65 27.31 -5.95
CA VAL A 74 -2.08 27.45 -7.31
C VAL A 74 -3.20 27.54 -8.34
N GLY A 75 -4.30 26.82 -8.12
CA GLY A 75 -5.48 26.83 -8.98
C GLY A 75 -5.40 25.85 -10.15
N ALA A 76 -6.55 25.27 -10.49
CA ALA A 76 -6.66 24.23 -11.52
C ALA A 76 -6.17 24.70 -12.90
N ALA A 77 -6.45 25.94 -13.30
CA ALA A 77 -6.05 26.49 -14.60
C ALA A 77 -4.52 26.46 -14.80
N ARG A 78 -3.76 26.81 -13.77
CA ARG A 78 -2.30 26.80 -13.83
C ARG A 78 -1.74 25.37 -13.76
N LEU A 79 -2.31 24.54 -12.88
CA LEU A 79 -1.91 23.13 -12.74
C LEU A 79 -2.20 22.29 -13.98
N LEU A 80 -3.23 22.65 -14.74
CA LEU A 80 -3.67 21.97 -15.97
C LEU A 80 -3.32 22.77 -17.23
N SER A 81 -2.36 23.71 -17.15
CA SER A 81 -1.87 24.47 -18.30
C SER A 81 -0.93 23.65 -19.20
N GLY A 82 -0.44 22.51 -18.71
CA GLY A 82 0.57 21.69 -19.39
C GLY A 82 2.01 22.17 -19.16
N ALA A 83 2.23 23.03 -18.15
CA ALA A 83 3.55 23.49 -17.75
C ALA A 83 4.44 22.33 -17.30
N LYS A 84 5.61 22.22 -17.93
CA LYS A 84 6.70 21.31 -17.55
C LYS A 84 7.14 21.64 -16.11
N ASP A 85 7.44 20.62 -15.30
CA ASP A 85 7.77 20.68 -13.87
C ASP A 85 6.61 20.93 -12.88
N LEU A 86 5.40 21.18 -13.37
CA LEU A 86 4.21 21.32 -12.54
C LEU A 86 3.15 20.28 -12.88
N THR A 87 2.63 20.30 -14.12
CA THR A 87 1.54 19.41 -14.55
C THR A 87 1.99 17.95 -14.59
N ASP A 88 3.20 17.71 -15.11
CA ASP A 88 3.84 16.39 -15.22
C ASP A 88 4.16 15.74 -13.88
N ARG A 89 4.31 16.53 -12.82
CA ARG A 89 4.55 16.03 -11.46
C ARG A 89 3.28 15.90 -10.64
N ILE A 90 2.36 16.86 -10.72
CA ILE A 90 1.18 16.89 -9.84
C ILE A 90 0.13 15.85 -10.24
N LEU A 91 -0.11 15.62 -11.54
CA LEU A 91 -1.14 14.67 -11.97
C LEU A 91 -0.80 13.23 -11.59
N PRO A 92 0.42 12.71 -11.86
CA PRO A 92 0.81 11.40 -11.35
C PRO A 92 0.76 11.30 -9.82
N ALA A 93 1.13 12.39 -9.12
CA ALA A 93 1.08 12.42 -7.66
C ALA A 93 -0.34 12.31 -7.10
N VAL A 94 -1.29 13.04 -7.68
CA VAL A 94 -2.71 12.93 -7.31
C VAL A 94 -3.24 11.52 -7.59
N CYS A 95 -2.92 10.94 -8.75
CA CYS A 95 -3.33 9.58 -9.10
C CYS A 95 -2.79 8.53 -8.11
N LYS A 96 -1.52 8.69 -7.72
CA LYS A 96 -0.88 7.84 -6.71
C LYS A 96 -1.53 7.99 -5.34
N LEU A 97 -1.84 9.23 -4.92
CA LEU A 97 -2.48 9.50 -3.63
C LEU A 97 -3.91 8.96 -3.58
N VAL A 98 -4.69 9.05 -4.65
CA VAL A 98 -6.06 8.50 -4.74
C VAL A 98 -6.07 6.98 -4.50
N GLN A 99 -4.96 6.30 -4.78
CA GLN A 99 -4.77 4.86 -4.59
C GLN A 99 -3.81 4.54 -3.42
N ASP A 100 -3.50 5.50 -2.54
CA ASP A 100 -2.57 5.29 -1.42
C ASP A 100 -3.07 4.19 -0.47
N SER A 101 -2.18 3.55 0.28
CA SER A 101 -2.57 2.53 1.26
C SER A 101 -3.09 3.11 2.59
N SER A 102 -2.90 4.41 2.85
CA SER A 102 -3.55 5.15 3.94
C SER A 102 -4.84 5.79 3.47
N GLN A 103 -5.89 5.63 4.28
CA GLN A 103 -7.21 6.22 3.99
C GLN A 103 -7.16 7.75 3.99
N GLU A 104 -6.38 8.32 4.89
CA GLU A 104 -6.21 9.75 5.07
C GLU A 104 -5.42 10.36 3.91
N ALA A 105 -4.33 9.71 3.47
CA ALA A 105 -3.62 10.12 2.27
C ALA A 105 -4.53 10.03 1.02
N ARG A 106 -5.34 8.96 0.90
CA ARG A 106 -6.37 8.85 -0.14
C ARG A 106 -7.41 9.94 -0.07
N TYR A 107 -7.85 10.34 1.11
CA TYR A 107 -8.80 11.42 1.27
C TYR A 107 -8.28 12.73 0.66
N PHE A 108 -7.04 13.13 0.97
CA PHE A 108 -6.45 14.32 0.38
C PHE A 108 -6.20 14.18 -1.14
N GLY A 109 -5.77 12.99 -1.59
CA GLY A 109 -5.70 12.68 -3.02
C GLY A 109 -7.04 12.87 -3.74
N ARG A 110 -8.12 12.33 -3.17
CA ARG A 110 -9.48 12.46 -3.69
C ARG A 110 -9.99 13.90 -3.66
N ARG A 111 -9.63 14.70 -2.64
CA ARG A 111 -9.94 16.13 -2.58
C ARG A 111 -9.29 16.89 -3.74
N MET A 112 -7.99 16.68 -3.96
CA MET A 112 -7.27 17.28 -5.08
C MET A 112 -7.85 16.83 -6.43
N LEU A 113 -8.15 15.54 -6.58
CA LEU A 113 -8.76 14.99 -7.80
C LEU A 113 -10.12 15.64 -8.10
N LEU A 114 -11.00 15.76 -7.09
CA LEU A 114 -12.31 16.38 -7.24
C LEU A 114 -12.17 17.85 -7.69
N PHE A 115 -11.28 18.61 -7.04
CA PHE A 115 -10.99 20.00 -7.41
C PHE A 115 -10.52 20.13 -8.87
N LEU A 116 -9.53 19.33 -9.27
CA LEU A 116 -8.99 19.35 -10.63
C LEU A 116 -10.02 18.89 -11.69
N SER A 117 -10.87 17.92 -11.37
CA SER A 117 -11.87 17.34 -12.28
C SER A 117 -13.00 18.29 -12.71
N SER A 118 -13.05 19.48 -12.11
CA SER A 118 -14.01 20.54 -12.45
C SER A 118 -13.52 21.43 -13.58
N HIS A 119 -12.23 21.35 -13.96
CA HIS A 119 -11.65 22.16 -15.02
C HIS A 119 -11.83 21.50 -16.40
N ARG A 120 -12.12 22.32 -17.42
CA ARG A 120 -12.38 21.85 -18.79
C ARG A 120 -11.24 21.04 -19.42
N ASP A 121 -9.99 21.39 -19.09
CA ASP A 121 -8.81 20.74 -19.65
C ASP A 121 -8.38 19.48 -18.88
N PHE A 122 -9.14 19.07 -17.86
CA PHE A 122 -8.78 17.94 -17.00
C PHE A 122 -8.56 16.64 -17.78
N ASP A 123 -9.54 16.21 -18.57
CA ASP A 123 -9.47 14.93 -19.30
C ASP A 123 -8.29 14.90 -20.28
N LYS A 124 -8.09 16.01 -21.01
CA LYS A 124 -6.95 16.18 -21.92
C LYS A 124 -5.60 16.06 -21.20
N MET A 125 -5.46 16.67 -20.03
CA MET A 125 -4.19 16.63 -19.29
C MET A 125 -3.98 15.27 -18.61
N MET A 126 -5.05 14.61 -18.17
CA MET A 126 -4.98 13.24 -17.65
C MET A 126 -4.47 12.27 -18.72
N GLU A 127 -5.02 12.31 -19.94
CA GLU A 127 -4.56 11.47 -21.05
C GLU A 127 -3.09 11.73 -21.43
N LYS A 128 -2.62 12.97 -21.28
CA LYS A 128 -1.24 13.35 -21.62
C LYS A 128 -0.21 12.93 -20.57
N PHE A 129 -0.54 13.00 -19.28
CA PHE A 129 0.44 12.88 -18.19
C PHE A 129 0.26 11.66 -17.30
N VAL A 130 -0.83 10.89 -17.46
CA VAL A 130 -1.11 9.69 -16.67
C VAL A 130 -1.09 8.46 -17.57
N SER A 131 -0.61 7.34 -17.03
CA SER A 131 -0.50 6.10 -17.80
C SER A 131 -1.89 5.60 -18.23
N ALA A 132 -1.98 5.05 -19.45
CA ALA A 132 -3.24 4.50 -19.97
C ALA A 132 -3.83 3.41 -19.07
N LYS A 133 -2.97 2.70 -18.32
CA LYS A 133 -3.36 1.67 -17.34
C LYS A 133 -4.15 2.27 -16.17
N ASP A 134 -3.81 3.47 -15.72
CA ASP A 134 -4.41 4.08 -14.52
C ASP A 134 -5.68 4.88 -14.85
N LEU A 135 -5.85 5.33 -16.09
CA LEU A 135 -6.98 6.17 -16.51
C LEU A 135 -8.36 5.61 -16.15
N PRO A 136 -8.68 4.32 -16.38
CA PRO A 136 -10.00 3.77 -16.04
C PRO A 136 -10.33 3.92 -14.55
N THR A 137 -9.38 3.56 -13.68
CA THR A 137 -9.53 3.66 -12.22
C THR A 137 -9.74 5.10 -11.77
N ILE A 138 -8.99 6.04 -12.35
CA ILE A 138 -9.14 7.46 -11.99
C ILE A 138 -10.47 8.04 -12.49
N ARG A 139 -10.93 7.65 -13.69
CA ARG A 139 -12.24 8.06 -14.22
C ARG A 139 -13.39 7.57 -13.34
N ASP A 140 -13.35 6.31 -12.88
CA ASP A 140 -14.35 5.80 -11.93
C ASP A 140 -14.31 6.56 -10.59
N ALA A 141 -13.11 6.89 -10.10
CA ALA A 141 -12.94 7.69 -8.89
C ALA A 141 -13.56 9.09 -9.05
N VAL A 142 -13.34 9.77 -10.18
CA VAL A 142 -13.95 11.08 -10.50
C VAL A 142 -15.47 10.96 -10.56
N PHE A 143 -15.99 9.96 -11.28
CA PHE A 143 -17.44 9.72 -11.38
C PHE A 143 -18.07 9.53 -9.99
N THR A 144 -17.47 8.67 -9.17
CA THR A 144 -17.92 8.43 -7.80
C THR A 144 -17.87 9.69 -6.95
N LEU A 145 -16.81 10.50 -7.07
CA LEU A 145 -16.65 11.76 -6.34
C LEU A 145 -17.68 12.81 -6.76
N LYS A 146 -18.01 12.91 -8.05
CA LYS A 146 -19.02 13.86 -8.55
C LYS A 146 -20.43 13.52 -8.06
N ILE A 147 -20.73 12.23 -7.88
CA ILE A 147 -22.05 11.78 -7.40
C ILE A 147 -22.15 11.85 -5.88
N LYS A 148 -21.16 11.31 -5.16
CA LYS A 148 -21.23 11.10 -3.70
C LYS A 148 -20.55 12.22 -2.89
N GLY A 149 -19.77 13.07 -3.55
CA GLY A 149 -18.87 14.00 -2.87
C GLY A 149 -17.65 13.31 -2.26
N LEU A 150 -16.86 14.10 -1.54
CA LEU A 150 -15.61 13.66 -0.92
C LEU A 150 -15.83 12.66 0.24
N GLY A 151 -16.93 12.83 0.96
CA GLY A 151 -17.21 12.13 2.22
C GLY A 151 -16.49 12.76 3.42
N GLU A 152 -16.58 12.10 4.57
CA GLU A 152 -15.92 12.54 5.81
C GLU A 152 -14.44 12.11 5.85
N MET A 153 -13.62 12.87 6.57
CA MET A 153 -12.23 12.51 6.86
C MET A 153 -12.22 11.20 7.67
N PRO A 154 -11.47 10.17 7.22
CA PRO A 154 -11.32 8.95 8.00
C PRO A 154 -10.77 9.24 9.40
N GLN A 155 -11.38 8.66 10.42
CA GLN A 155 -10.82 8.59 11.77
C GLN A 155 -10.21 7.21 11.99
N ASP A 156 -9.18 7.13 12.84
CA ASP A 156 -8.59 5.85 13.24
C ASP A 156 -9.69 4.90 13.72
N ALA A 157 -9.71 3.68 13.19
CA ALA A 157 -10.62 2.64 13.68
C ALA A 157 -10.37 2.45 15.18
N PRO A 158 -11.42 2.46 16.04
CA PRO A 158 -11.23 2.31 17.47
C PRO A 158 -10.56 0.97 17.75
N SER A 159 -9.29 1.02 18.15
CA SER A 159 -8.58 -0.16 18.65
C SER A 159 -9.26 -0.63 19.94
N ALA A 160 -9.41 -1.95 20.11
CA ALA A 160 -9.99 -2.54 21.32
C ALA A 160 -9.15 -2.29 22.60
N ARG A 161 -7.98 -1.63 22.49
CA ARG A 161 -7.28 -1.06 23.65
C ARG A 161 -7.94 0.25 24.06
N GLY A 162 -8.72 0.17 25.13
CA GLY A 162 -9.60 1.21 25.64
C GLY A 162 -9.02 2.62 25.62
N ARG A 163 -9.75 3.53 24.95
CA ARG A 163 -9.85 4.89 25.44
C ARG A 163 -10.69 4.88 26.71
N ARG A 164 -10.12 5.37 27.81
CA ARG A 164 -10.92 5.97 28.88
C ARG A 164 -11.72 7.10 28.21
N SER A 165 -13.03 6.99 28.26
CA SER A 165 -13.95 8.00 27.75
C SER A 165 -13.65 9.34 28.44
N LEU A 166 -13.24 10.34 27.67
CA LEU A 166 -13.61 11.72 27.99
C LEU A 166 -15.09 11.85 27.61
N SER A 167 -15.85 12.34 28.58
CA SER A 167 -17.31 12.39 28.59
C SER A 167 -17.88 13.18 27.41
N GLY A 168 -19.01 12.71 26.87
CA GLY A 168 -19.93 13.49 26.05
C GLY A 168 -20.00 13.08 24.58
N SER A 169 -20.88 12.13 24.24
CA SER A 169 -21.88 12.30 23.16
C SER A 169 -22.76 11.05 22.99
N GLY A 170 -24.07 11.29 23.01
CA GLY A 170 -25.22 10.49 22.56
C GLY A 170 -25.08 8.99 22.30
N VAL A 171 -25.81 8.19 23.09
CA VAL A 171 -26.20 6.81 22.78
C VAL A 171 -27.06 6.80 21.50
N MET A 172 -26.51 6.35 20.38
CA MET A 172 -27.31 5.91 19.23
C MET A 172 -27.94 4.56 19.58
N ARG A 173 -29.23 4.59 19.93
CA ARG A 173 -30.06 3.39 20.08
C ARG A 173 -30.16 2.66 18.75
N THR A 174 -29.93 1.36 18.78
CA THR A 174 -30.26 0.42 17.71
C THR A 174 -31.77 0.40 17.52
N SER A 175 -32.26 0.88 16.38
CA SER A 175 -33.66 0.74 16.00
C SER A 175 -33.90 -0.65 15.42
N SER A 176 -34.62 -1.48 16.18
CA SER A 176 -35.23 -2.72 15.72
C SER A 176 -36.30 -2.41 14.66
N LEU A 177 -36.30 -3.15 13.56
CA LEU A 177 -37.27 -3.01 12.47
C LEU A 177 -38.61 -3.63 12.86
N THR A 178 -39.62 -2.80 13.10
CA THR A 178 -41.02 -3.16 12.85
C THR A 178 -41.45 -2.47 11.55
N ARG A 179 -41.84 -3.28 10.57
CA ARG A 179 -42.37 -2.84 9.27
C ARG A 179 -43.59 -1.97 9.46
N ASP A 180 -43.59 -0.79 8.84
CA ASP A 180 -44.79 -0.11 8.37
C ASP A 180 -44.63 0.27 6.89
N PRO A 181 -45.64 0.05 6.03
CA PRO A 181 -45.51 0.21 4.59
C PRO A 181 -46.12 1.54 4.11
N LEU A 182 -45.31 2.57 3.85
CA LEU A 182 -45.78 3.73 3.09
C LEU A 182 -44.69 4.30 2.15
N SER A 183 -44.92 3.99 0.87
CA SER A 183 -44.68 4.79 -0.35
C SER A 183 -43.52 5.79 -0.39
N GLY A 184 -42.55 5.48 -1.25
CA GLY A 184 -41.54 6.40 -1.76
C GLY A 184 -40.57 5.64 -2.65
N SER A 185 -40.93 5.49 -3.93
CA SER A 185 -40.04 4.90 -4.95
C SER A 185 -38.80 5.77 -5.10
N ARG A 186 -37.76 5.47 -4.31
CA ARG A 186 -36.39 5.87 -4.61
C ARG A 186 -35.92 4.91 -5.68
N TYR A 187 -35.51 5.43 -6.83
CA TYR A 187 -34.81 4.64 -7.82
C TYR A 187 -33.59 3.98 -7.15
N ASP A 188 -33.65 2.66 -6.95
CA ASP A 188 -32.55 1.86 -6.42
C ASP A 188 -31.45 1.81 -7.48
N THR A 189 -30.51 2.75 -7.41
CA THR A 189 -29.36 2.75 -8.30
C THR A 189 -28.29 1.78 -7.77
N PRO A 190 -27.47 1.15 -8.64
CA PRO A 190 -26.33 0.33 -8.21
C PRO A 190 -25.38 1.06 -7.24
N ALA A 191 -25.30 2.39 -7.34
CA ALA A 191 -24.50 3.23 -6.44
C ALA A 191 -25.05 3.28 -5.01
N THR A 192 -26.38 3.19 -4.84
CA THR A 192 -27.08 3.15 -3.55
C THR A 192 -26.82 1.80 -2.85
N HIS A 193 -27.05 0.68 -3.54
CA HIS A 193 -26.76 -0.67 -3.02
C HIS A 193 -25.30 -0.82 -2.58
N ARG A 194 -24.36 -0.33 -3.40
CA ARG A 194 -22.92 -0.31 -3.05
C ARG A 194 -22.64 0.49 -1.77
N SER A 195 -23.33 1.62 -1.58
CA SER A 195 -23.15 2.47 -0.40
C SER A 195 -23.67 1.79 0.87
N GLU A 196 -24.82 1.15 0.78
CA GLU A 196 -25.43 0.42 1.89
C GLU A 196 -24.59 -0.80 2.29
N TYR A 197 -24.12 -1.56 1.30
CA TYR A 197 -23.19 -2.67 1.50
C TYR A 197 -21.93 -2.23 2.26
N VAL A 198 -21.27 -1.16 1.79
CA VAL A 198 -20.08 -0.62 2.46
C VAL A 198 -20.38 -0.21 3.90
N LYS A 199 -21.52 0.45 4.15
CA LYS A 199 -21.91 0.88 5.50
C LYS A 199 -22.17 -0.30 6.42
N GLN A 200 -22.89 -1.32 5.95
CA GLN A 200 -23.15 -2.54 6.68
C GLN A 200 -21.85 -3.26 7.02
N MET A 201 -21.00 -3.52 6.01
CA MET A 201 -19.77 -4.27 6.18
C MET A 201 -18.79 -3.55 7.13
N LYS A 202 -18.66 -2.22 7.02
CA LYS A 202 -17.87 -1.42 7.97
C LYS A 202 -18.42 -1.50 9.39
N THR A 203 -19.73 -1.52 9.57
CA THR A 203 -20.37 -1.59 10.88
C THR A 203 -20.11 -2.94 11.53
N LEU A 204 -20.33 -4.03 10.79
CA LEU A 204 -20.14 -5.40 11.28
C LEU A 204 -18.67 -5.71 11.56
N LEU A 205 -17.78 -5.36 10.62
CA LEU A 205 -16.34 -5.54 10.83
C LEU A 205 -15.87 -4.74 12.05
N ASN A 206 -16.39 -3.54 12.30
CA ASN A 206 -16.02 -2.72 13.48
C ASN A 206 -16.89 -2.96 14.73
N SER A 207 -17.64 -4.07 14.79
CA SER A 207 -18.43 -4.40 15.97
C SER A 207 -17.58 -4.46 17.23
N LYS A 208 -18.17 -4.05 18.37
CA LYS A 208 -17.54 -4.20 19.69
C LYS A 208 -17.39 -5.67 20.08
N ASP A 209 -18.30 -6.54 19.62
CA ASP A 209 -18.22 -7.98 19.83
C ASP A 209 -17.29 -8.63 18.79
N PHE A 210 -16.25 -9.31 19.27
CA PHE A 210 -15.30 -9.99 18.41
C PHE A 210 -15.90 -11.17 17.63
N ARG A 211 -16.99 -11.77 18.14
CA ARG A 211 -17.71 -12.85 17.45
C ARG A 211 -18.45 -12.31 16.23
N GLU A 212 -19.06 -11.14 16.35
CA GLU A 212 -19.70 -10.45 15.22
C GLU A 212 -18.66 -10.02 14.18
N ARG A 213 -17.45 -9.63 14.61
CA ARG A 213 -16.34 -9.37 13.66
C ARG A 213 -15.93 -10.62 12.89
N ILE A 214 -15.88 -11.79 13.55
CA ILE A 214 -15.60 -13.08 12.90
C ILE A 214 -16.69 -13.41 11.89
N LYS A 215 -17.98 -13.32 12.26
CA LYS A 215 -19.09 -13.54 11.33
C LYS A 215 -19.04 -12.59 10.14
N ALA A 216 -18.65 -11.34 10.34
CA ALA A 216 -18.49 -10.36 9.27
C ALA A 216 -17.35 -10.73 8.30
N ILE A 217 -16.26 -11.30 8.82
CA ILE A 217 -15.18 -11.84 7.99
C ILE A 217 -15.69 -13.02 7.16
N ASP A 218 -16.45 -13.94 7.77
CA ASP A 218 -17.04 -15.07 7.07
C ASP A 218 -18.03 -14.62 5.98
N GLN A 219 -18.88 -13.64 6.30
CA GLN A 219 -19.79 -13.03 5.33
C GLN A 219 -19.04 -12.42 4.15
N LEU A 220 -17.91 -11.74 4.39
CA LEU A 220 -17.11 -11.19 3.30
C LEU A 220 -16.57 -12.28 2.36
N VAL A 221 -16.24 -13.47 2.86
CA VAL A 221 -15.85 -14.61 2.01
C VAL A 221 -17.04 -15.02 1.13
N CYS A 222 -18.22 -15.21 1.72
CA CYS A 222 -19.44 -15.54 0.97
C CYS A 222 -19.78 -14.45 -0.07
N ASP A 223 -19.65 -13.17 0.27
CA ASP A 223 -19.90 -12.06 -0.66
C ASP A 223 -18.93 -12.08 -1.85
N CYS A 224 -17.68 -12.50 -1.65
CA CYS A 224 -16.71 -12.64 -2.74
C CYS A 224 -17.07 -13.79 -3.69
N GLU A 225 -17.74 -14.82 -3.18
CA GLU A 225 -18.17 -15.99 -3.96
C GLU A 225 -19.50 -15.70 -4.69
N GLU A 226 -20.48 -15.18 -3.97
CA GLU A 226 -21.84 -14.97 -4.48
C GLU A 226 -21.99 -13.67 -5.27
N ASN A 227 -21.29 -12.59 -4.85
CA ASN A 227 -21.46 -11.25 -5.38
C ASN A 227 -20.12 -10.50 -5.62
N PRO A 228 -19.15 -11.09 -6.36
CA PRO A 228 -17.81 -10.53 -6.51
C PRO A 228 -17.80 -9.10 -7.07
N ALA A 229 -18.70 -8.77 -8.00
CA ALA A 229 -18.76 -7.43 -8.59
C ALA A 229 -19.07 -6.33 -7.56
N LEU A 230 -19.88 -6.62 -6.53
CA LEU A 230 -20.19 -5.67 -5.45
C LEU A 230 -18.97 -5.40 -4.57
N VAL A 231 -18.21 -6.46 -4.27
CA VAL A 231 -16.96 -6.38 -3.49
C VAL A 231 -15.87 -5.67 -4.28
N ILE A 232 -15.71 -6.00 -5.58
CA ILE A 232 -14.76 -5.34 -6.50
C ILE A 232 -15.09 -3.85 -6.64
N GLY A 233 -16.37 -3.49 -6.73
CA GLY A 233 -16.80 -2.10 -6.65
C GLY A 233 -16.39 -1.47 -5.32
N SER A 234 -16.36 -2.20 -4.22
CA SER A 234 -16.17 -1.67 -2.87
C SER A 234 -14.78 -1.89 -2.27
N LEU A 235 -13.76 -2.17 -3.10
CA LEU A 235 -12.44 -2.63 -2.66
C LEU A 235 -11.83 -1.77 -1.55
N PHE A 236 -11.57 -0.48 -1.80
CA PHE A 236 -10.91 0.37 -0.81
C PHE A 236 -11.63 0.40 0.55
N PRO A 237 -12.93 0.77 0.65
CA PRO A 237 -13.64 0.79 1.93
C PRO A 237 -13.71 -0.56 2.67
N VAL A 238 -13.83 -1.67 1.93
CA VAL A 238 -13.96 -3.01 2.53
C VAL A 238 -12.59 -3.51 3.01
N PHE A 239 -11.55 -3.38 2.18
CA PHE A 239 -10.21 -3.84 2.51
C PHE A 239 -9.52 -2.97 3.56
N ASP A 240 -9.92 -1.71 3.68
CA ASP A 240 -9.59 -0.88 4.84
C ASP A 240 -10.11 -1.46 6.16
N ALA A 241 -11.37 -1.92 6.16
CA ALA A 241 -11.98 -2.51 7.33
C ALA A 241 -11.38 -3.90 7.62
N LEU A 242 -11.13 -4.71 6.59
CA LEU A 242 -10.46 -6.00 6.72
C LEU A 242 -9.02 -5.87 7.23
N LYS A 243 -8.25 -4.86 6.76
CA LYS A 243 -6.92 -4.54 7.28
C LYS A 243 -6.93 -4.37 8.80
N ALA A 244 -7.92 -3.67 9.33
CA ALA A 244 -8.05 -3.45 10.77
C ALA A 244 -8.33 -4.74 11.55
N ARG A 245 -8.84 -5.79 10.89
CA ARG A 245 -9.04 -7.13 11.46
C ARG A 245 -7.80 -8.01 11.34
N LEU A 246 -7.10 -7.94 10.20
CA LEU A 246 -5.79 -8.59 10.03
C LEU A 246 -4.84 -8.14 11.15
N GLN A 247 -4.73 -6.83 11.38
CA GLN A 247 -3.82 -6.25 12.36
C GLN A 247 -4.39 -6.12 13.77
N GLU A 248 -5.46 -6.86 14.08
CA GLU A 248 -6.15 -6.75 15.37
C GLU A 248 -5.37 -7.43 16.51
N SER A 249 -5.44 -6.86 17.71
CA SER A 249 -4.84 -7.46 18.91
C SER A 249 -5.50 -8.76 19.37
N ASN A 250 -6.76 -9.00 19.01
CA ASN A 250 -7.42 -10.27 19.30
C ASN A 250 -6.91 -11.33 18.32
N SER A 251 -6.20 -12.33 18.85
CA SER A 251 -5.60 -13.39 18.06
C SER A 251 -6.61 -14.26 17.31
N LYS A 252 -7.84 -14.42 17.83
CA LYS A 252 -8.89 -15.20 17.15
C LYS A 252 -9.42 -14.47 15.91
N VAL A 253 -9.61 -13.16 16.01
CA VAL A 253 -10.09 -12.33 14.90
C VAL A 253 -9.02 -12.20 13.83
N SER A 254 -7.77 -11.90 14.22
CA SER A 254 -6.66 -11.78 13.27
C SER A 254 -6.32 -13.11 12.60
N LEU A 255 -6.32 -14.23 13.33
CA LEU A 255 -6.17 -15.56 12.74
C LEU A 255 -7.27 -15.83 11.70
N ARG A 256 -8.53 -15.64 12.07
CA ARG A 256 -9.64 -15.88 11.13
C ARG A 256 -9.58 -14.94 9.91
N ALA A 257 -9.19 -13.68 10.09
CA ALA A 257 -9.00 -12.74 9.00
C ALA A 257 -7.90 -13.21 8.02
N LEU A 258 -6.78 -13.74 8.53
CA LEU A 258 -5.70 -14.28 7.70
C LEU A 258 -6.13 -15.54 6.94
N GLU A 259 -6.88 -16.43 7.59
CA GLU A 259 -7.42 -17.64 6.95
C GLU A 259 -8.45 -17.30 5.89
N ALA A 260 -9.36 -16.36 6.18
CA ALA A 260 -10.38 -15.89 5.23
C ALA A 260 -9.77 -15.11 4.05
N LEU A 261 -8.63 -14.46 4.24
CA LEU A 261 -7.95 -13.74 3.17
C LEU A 261 -7.50 -14.67 2.04
N GLN A 262 -7.16 -15.93 2.32
CA GLN A 262 -6.73 -16.91 1.31
C GLN A 262 -7.81 -17.21 0.25
N PRO A 263 -9.04 -17.63 0.60
CA PRO A 263 -10.10 -17.79 -0.38
C PRO A 263 -10.55 -16.46 -1.01
N ILE A 264 -10.54 -15.35 -0.27
CA ILE A 264 -10.83 -14.01 -0.85
C ILE A 264 -9.85 -13.70 -2.00
N ILE A 265 -8.56 -13.97 -1.81
CA ILE A 265 -7.55 -13.81 -2.86
C ILE A 265 -7.83 -14.72 -4.05
N ALA A 266 -8.17 -15.99 -3.82
CA ALA A 266 -8.45 -16.94 -4.89
C ALA A 266 -9.71 -16.59 -5.71
N LEU A 267 -10.72 -16.00 -5.05
CA LEU A 267 -11.98 -15.58 -5.68
C LEU A 267 -11.81 -14.27 -6.47
N LEU A 268 -11.12 -13.28 -5.91
CA LEU A 268 -11.02 -11.94 -6.52
C LEU A 268 -9.83 -11.77 -7.46
N ARG A 269 -8.76 -12.57 -7.30
CA ARG A 269 -7.58 -12.63 -8.18
C ARG A 269 -6.98 -11.25 -8.47
N ASP A 270 -6.63 -10.97 -9.73
CA ASP A 270 -6.05 -9.69 -10.18
C ASP A 270 -6.95 -8.46 -9.93
N SER A 271 -8.23 -8.65 -9.63
CA SER A 271 -9.11 -7.54 -9.22
C SER A 271 -8.64 -6.90 -7.91
N LEU A 272 -7.80 -7.59 -7.12
CA LEU A 272 -7.17 -7.07 -5.91
C LEU A 272 -5.98 -6.14 -6.17
N ALA A 273 -5.49 -6.03 -7.41
CA ALA A 273 -4.35 -5.17 -7.75
C ALA A 273 -4.40 -3.76 -7.13
N PRO A 274 -5.55 -3.04 -7.10
CA PRO A 274 -5.62 -1.70 -6.51
C PRO A 274 -5.40 -1.64 -4.99
N VAL A 275 -5.57 -2.76 -4.28
CA VAL A 275 -5.48 -2.83 -2.80
C VAL A 275 -4.31 -3.67 -2.30
N LEU A 276 -3.43 -4.16 -3.19
CA LEU A 276 -2.22 -4.90 -2.80
C LEU A 276 -1.31 -4.10 -1.87
N ASN A 277 -1.21 -2.79 -2.08
CA ASN A 277 -0.44 -1.89 -1.23
C ASN A 277 -1.02 -1.73 0.20
N ILE A 278 -2.27 -2.13 0.42
CA ILE A 278 -2.93 -2.22 1.74
C ILE A 278 -2.71 -3.61 2.32
N LEU A 279 -2.98 -4.65 1.51
CA LEU A 279 -2.99 -6.05 1.93
C LEU A 279 -1.60 -6.58 2.28
N ILE A 280 -0.62 -6.39 1.40
CA ILE A 280 0.71 -6.98 1.59
C ILE A 280 1.33 -6.52 2.91
N PRO A 281 1.43 -5.20 3.21
CA PRO A 281 1.90 -4.75 4.53
C PRO A 281 1.08 -5.30 5.70
N ALA A 282 -0.24 -5.39 5.55
CA ALA A 282 -1.12 -5.87 6.61
C ALA A 282 -0.82 -7.32 7.00
N VAL A 283 -0.38 -8.15 6.06
CA VAL A 283 0.01 -9.54 6.29
C VAL A 283 1.46 -9.65 6.74
N VAL A 284 2.41 -9.03 6.02
CA VAL A 284 3.83 -9.36 6.17
C VAL A 284 4.53 -8.61 7.30
N ASP A 285 4.04 -7.45 7.72
CA ASP A 285 4.77 -6.59 8.65
C ASP A 285 4.89 -7.21 10.06
N ASN A 286 3.86 -7.95 10.49
CA ASN A 286 3.79 -8.46 11.86
C ASN A 286 3.50 -9.96 11.95
N HIS A 287 2.73 -10.55 11.02
CA HIS A 287 2.19 -11.90 11.24
C HIS A 287 3.19 -13.02 10.93
N LEU A 288 4.09 -12.82 9.97
CA LEU A 288 5.15 -13.80 9.67
C LEU A 288 6.14 -13.96 10.84
N ASN A 289 6.33 -12.90 11.64
CA ASN A 289 7.16 -12.93 12.86
C ASN A 289 6.37 -13.31 14.13
N SER A 290 5.10 -13.69 14.01
CA SER A 290 4.26 -14.05 15.15
C SER A 290 4.81 -15.26 15.90
N LYS A 291 4.79 -15.20 17.23
CA LYS A 291 5.07 -16.36 18.10
C LYS A 291 3.95 -17.39 18.11
N ASN A 292 2.75 -16.99 17.68
CA ASN A 292 1.64 -17.92 17.48
C ASN A 292 1.81 -18.61 16.12
N SER A 293 2.07 -19.92 16.15
CA SER A 293 2.32 -20.74 14.96
C SER A 293 1.16 -20.68 13.97
N SER A 294 -0.09 -20.82 14.43
CA SER A 294 -1.28 -20.73 13.58
C SER A 294 -1.36 -19.40 12.84
N ILE A 295 -1.08 -18.27 13.50
CA ILE A 295 -1.05 -16.95 12.85
C ILE A 295 0.06 -16.88 11.82
N SER A 296 1.27 -17.36 12.14
CA SER A 296 2.39 -17.34 11.20
C SER A 296 2.14 -18.24 9.98
N THR A 297 1.51 -19.40 10.18
CA THR A 297 1.12 -20.34 9.11
C THR A 297 0.03 -19.75 8.24
N ALA A 298 -1.02 -19.15 8.84
CA ALA A 298 -2.08 -18.50 8.07
C ALA A 298 -1.58 -17.30 7.26
N ALA A 299 -0.63 -16.53 7.80
CA ALA A 299 0.02 -15.44 7.09
C ALA A 299 0.89 -15.93 5.92
N LEU A 300 1.66 -17.00 6.12
CA LEU A 300 2.41 -17.64 5.03
C LEU A 300 1.45 -18.17 3.95
N GLY A 301 0.34 -18.79 4.34
CA GLY A 301 -0.70 -19.23 3.43
C GLY A 301 -1.33 -18.08 2.63
N ALA A 302 -1.54 -16.91 3.24
CA ALA A 302 -1.98 -15.71 2.54
C ALA A 302 -0.93 -15.19 1.53
N VAL A 303 0.36 -15.20 1.89
CA VAL A 303 1.45 -14.85 0.95
C VAL A 303 1.50 -15.81 -0.23
N GLN A 304 1.35 -17.11 0.02
CA GLN A 304 1.26 -18.13 -1.03
C GLN A 304 0.02 -17.90 -1.90
N ALA A 305 -1.16 -17.66 -1.31
CA ALA A 305 -2.37 -17.39 -2.07
C ALA A 305 -2.21 -16.19 -3.02
N LEU A 306 -1.52 -15.12 -2.58
CA LEU A 306 -1.16 -13.98 -3.46
C LEU A 306 -0.36 -14.47 -4.67
N MET A 307 0.72 -15.22 -4.45
CA MET A 307 1.61 -15.67 -5.52
C MET A 307 0.96 -16.64 -6.52
N HIS A 308 -0.03 -17.43 -6.06
CA HIS A 308 -0.71 -18.40 -6.93
C HIS A 308 -1.88 -17.81 -7.73
N ASN A 309 -2.46 -16.68 -7.30
CA ASN A 309 -3.72 -16.17 -7.85
C ASN A 309 -3.64 -14.75 -8.43
N ILE A 310 -2.49 -14.08 -8.29
CA ILE A 310 -2.27 -12.71 -8.76
C ILE A 310 -1.06 -12.69 -9.69
N ASP A 311 -1.08 -11.86 -10.74
CA ASP A 311 0.08 -11.63 -11.60
C ASP A 311 1.30 -11.26 -10.76
N ASN A 312 2.28 -12.17 -10.75
CA ASN A 312 3.50 -12.07 -9.95
C ASN A 312 4.36 -10.86 -10.30
N SER A 313 4.17 -10.24 -11.47
CA SER A 313 4.79 -8.96 -11.79
C SER A 313 4.30 -7.81 -10.91
N LEU A 314 3.10 -7.91 -10.33
CA LEU A 314 2.54 -6.95 -9.39
C LEU A 314 3.07 -7.15 -7.96
N LEU A 315 3.54 -8.36 -7.62
CA LEU A 315 4.02 -8.72 -6.28
C LEU A 315 5.52 -8.48 -6.09
N LEU A 316 6.30 -8.52 -7.19
CA LEU A 316 7.76 -8.43 -7.16
C LEU A 316 8.28 -7.20 -6.40
N GLN A 317 7.90 -5.99 -6.82
CA GLN A 317 8.36 -4.77 -6.16
C GLN A 317 7.89 -4.65 -4.69
N PRO A 318 6.60 -4.91 -4.36
CA PRO A 318 6.16 -4.95 -2.96
C PRO A 318 6.97 -5.91 -2.09
N PHE A 319 7.24 -7.13 -2.56
CA PHE A 319 8.00 -8.12 -1.81
C PHE A 319 9.45 -7.69 -1.64
N CYS A 320 10.09 -7.17 -2.71
CA CYS A 320 11.44 -6.63 -2.59
C CYS A 320 11.53 -5.49 -1.57
N SER A 321 10.58 -4.55 -1.65
CA SER A 321 10.52 -3.40 -0.73
C SER A 321 10.35 -3.86 0.72
N LYS A 322 9.50 -4.86 0.97
CA LYS A 322 9.27 -5.37 2.32
C LYS A 322 10.45 -6.19 2.84
N ALA A 323 11.03 -7.06 2.02
CA ALA A 323 12.22 -7.85 2.37
C ALA A 323 13.41 -6.97 2.77
N GLN A 324 13.54 -5.77 2.19
CA GLN A 324 14.61 -4.83 2.53
C GLN A 324 14.56 -4.38 4.01
N TYR A 325 13.37 -4.10 4.54
CA TYR A 325 13.20 -3.46 5.86
C TYR A 325 12.68 -4.38 6.96
N LEU A 326 12.19 -5.57 6.62
CA LEU A 326 11.76 -6.56 7.62
C LEU A 326 12.97 -7.14 8.38
N SER A 327 12.67 -7.83 9.46
CA SER A 327 13.64 -8.56 10.29
C SER A 327 13.11 -9.95 10.65
N GLY A 328 13.97 -10.78 11.22
CA GLY A 328 13.59 -12.12 11.68
C GLY A 328 13.10 -13.04 10.57
N LYS A 329 12.15 -13.92 10.90
CA LYS A 329 11.61 -14.94 9.99
C LYS A 329 10.92 -14.30 8.77
N ALA A 330 10.19 -13.20 8.97
CA ALA A 330 9.50 -12.50 7.88
C ALA A 330 10.44 -12.06 6.75
N LYS A 331 11.65 -11.60 7.09
CA LYS A 331 12.68 -11.24 6.10
C LYS A 331 13.11 -12.45 5.30
N LEU A 332 13.38 -13.57 5.97
CA LEU A 332 13.81 -14.82 5.33
C LEU A 332 12.74 -15.32 4.36
N ASP A 333 11.50 -15.44 4.84
CA ASP A 333 10.37 -15.94 4.06
C ASP A 333 10.18 -15.10 2.79
N LEU A 334 10.26 -13.76 2.87
CA LEU A 334 10.11 -12.91 1.68
C LEU A 334 11.31 -12.97 0.73
N ILE A 335 12.54 -13.10 1.21
CA ILE A 335 13.71 -13.28 0.33
C ILE A 335 13.55 -14.56 -0.49
N GLU A 336 13.10 -15.65 0.14
CA GLU A 336 12.83 -16.90 -0.55
C GLU A 336 11.70 -16.77 -1.59
N ARG A 337 10.60 -16.10 -1.25
CA ARG A 337 9.52 -15.82 -2.23
C ARG A 337 10.01 -14.94 -3.38
N VAL A 338 10.90 -13.98 -3.13
CA VAL A 338 11.52 -13.19 -4.21
C VAL A 338 12.37 -14.07 -5.13
N ALA A 339 13.11 -15.05 -4.59
CA ALA A 339 13.86 -16.00 -5.42
C ALA A 339 12.93 -16.84 -6.32
N GLU A 340 11.79 -17.30 -5.79
CA GLU A 340 10.76 -17.99 -6.60
C GLU A 340 10.21 -17.08 -7.72
N LEU A 341 9.94 -15.81 -7.41
CA LEU A 341 9.47 -14.84 -8.40
C LEU A 341 10.54 -14.55 -9.48
N VAL A 342 11.83 -14.54 -9.13
CA VAL A 342 12.93 -14.42 -10.11
C VAL A 342 12.85 -15.57 -11.11
N THR A 343 12.78 -16.81 -10.61
CA THR A 343 12.72 -18.01 -11.44
C THR A 343 11.52 -17.98 -12.39
N GLU A 344 10.37 -17.51 -11.91
CA GLU A 344 9.14 -17.50 -12.70
C GLU A 344 9.06 -16.33 -13.72
N LEU A 345 9.55 -15.14 -13.34
CA LEU A 345 9.35 -13.92 -14.12
C LEU A 345 10.49 -13.64 -15.09
N TYR A 346 11.73 -14.02 -14.76
CA TYR A 346 12.89 -13.65 -15.57
C TYR A 346 12.78 -14.12 -17.03
N PRO A 347 12.33 -15.35 -17.35
CA PRO A 347 12.21 -15.80 -18.74
C PRO A 347 11.26 -14.95 -19.60
N ARG A 348 10.31 -14.25 -18.98
CA ARG A 348 9.25 -13.47 -19.66
C ARG A 348 9.47 -11.96 -19.55
N ARG A 349 10.09 -11.50 -18.45
CA ARG A 349 10.26 -10.07 -18.11
C ARG A 349 11.62 -9.81 -17.43
N PRO A 350 12.75 -10.05 -18.12
CA PRO A 350 14.09 -9.95 -17.53
C PRO A 350 14.37 -8.54 -16.99
N GLN A 351 14.05 -7.51 -17.78
CA GLN A 351 14.21 -6.10 -17.41
C GLN A 351 13.44 -5.70 -16.14
N LEU A 352 12.28 -6.29 -15.90
CA LEU A 352 11.52 -6.06 -14.67
C LEU A 352 12.25 -6.68 -13.47
N VAL A 353 12.75 -7.90 -13.61
CA VAL A 353 13.48 -8.59 -12.53
C VAL A 353 14.76 -7.85 -12.20
N GLU A 354 15.55 -7.49 -13.21
CA GLU A 354 16.78 -6.71 -13.04
C GLU A 354 16.52 -5.39 -12.30
N GLN A 355 15.51 -4.62 -12.76
CA GLN A 355 15.22 -3.31 -12.17
C GLN A 355 14.74 -3.39 -10.72
N LYS A 356 13.98 -4.43 -10.35
CA LYS A 356 13.30 -4.50 -9.05
C LYS A 356 14.06 -5.32 -8.01
N VAL A 357 14.73 -6.41 -8.42
CA VAL A 357 15.36 -7.37 -7.51
C VAL A 357 16.81 -7.00 -7.19
N LEU A 358 17.58 -6.51 -8.18
CA LEU A 358 19.00 -6.21 -7.97
C LEU A 358 19.23 -5.18 -6.84
N PRO A 359 18.46 -4.09 -6.69
CA PRO A 359 18.64 -3.16 -5.58
C PRO A 359 18.49 -3.83 -4.19
N LEU A 360 17.54 -4.75 -4.05
CA LEU A 360 17.41 -5.55 -2.82
C LEU A 360 18.63 -6.44 -2.65
N PHE A 361 19.02 -7.17 -3.70
CA PHE A 361 20.11 -8.13 -3.64
C PHE A 361 21.44 -7.46 -3.24
N TRP A 362 21.77 -6.31 -3.83
CA TRP A 362 22.95 -5.52 -3.44
C TRP A 362 22.90 -5.04 -2.00
N THR A 363 21.71 -4.62 -1.53
CA THR A 363 21.52 -4.22 -0.12
C THR A 363 21.75 -5.41 0.82
N LEU A 364 21.31 -6.62 0.45
CA LEU A 364 21.52 -7.82 1.24
C LEU A 364 23.00 -8.20 1.30
N LEU A 365 23.73 -8.16 0.18
CA LEU A 365 25.16 -8.44 0.15
C LEU A 365 26.01 -7.38 0.88
N GLY A 366 25.61 -6.11 0.82
CA GLY A 366 26.32 -5.02 1.49
C GLY A 366 26.09 -4.94 3.01
N SER A 367 25.12 -5.70 3.55
CA SER A 367 24.77 -5.65 4.97
C SER A 367 25.64 -6.58 5.80
N SER A 368 26.73 -6.05 6.38
CA SER A 368 27.65 -6.80 7.26
C SER A 368 27.03 -7.39 8.53
N SER A 369 25.79 -7.00 8.88
CA SER A 369 25.08 -7.46 10.09
C SER A 369 24.05 -8.56 9.81
N ASN A 370 24.06 -9.17 8.62
CA ASN A 370 23.13 -10.24 8.30
C ASN A 370 23.45 -11.49 9.13
N SER A 371 22.45 -12.02 9.84
CA SER A 371 22.58 -13.30 10.55
C SER A 371 22.81 -14.44 9.55
N GLY A 372 23.39 -15.57 10.02
CA GLY A 372 23.64 -16.74 9.17
C GLY A 372 22.42 -17.18 8.36
N ASN A 373 21.22 -17.10 8.94
CA ASN A 373 19.98 -17.43 8.25
C ASN A 373 19.65 -16.48 7.09
N VAL A 374 19.90 -15.17 7.24
CA VAL A 374 19.71 -14.20 6.15
C VAL A 374 20.70 -14.46 5.03
N ARG A 375 21.92 -14.88 5.37
CA ARG A 375 22.93 -15.30 4.38
C ARG A 375 22.46 -16.49 3.56
N MET A 376 21.89 -17.52 4.19
CA MET A 376 21.34 -18.68 3.46
C MET A 376 20.19 -18.30 2.52
N ALA A 377 19.25 -17.47 2.97
CA ALA A 377 18.16 -16.98 2.11
C ALA A 377 18.72 -16.12 0.94
N THR A 378 19.74 -15.32 1.21
CA THR A 378 20.44 -14.52 0.18
C THR A 378 21.18 -15.41 -0.81
N ALA A 379 21.73 -16.55 -0.37
CA ALA A 379 22.36 -17.53 -1.26
C ALA A 379 21.35 -18.16 -2.23
N LYS A 380 20.15 -18.53 -1.76
CA LYS A 380 19.06 -19.00 -2.64
C LYS A 380 18.64 -17.95 -3.68
N LEU A 381 18.59 -16.67 -3.26
CA LEU A 381 18.31 -15.58 -4.20
C LEU A 381 19.45 -15.40 -5.20
N ALA A 382 20.72 -15.51 -4.77
CA ALA A 382 21.88 -15.45 -5.65
C ALA A 382 21.87 -16.60 -6.67
N GLU A 383 21.50 -17.81 -6.25
CA GLU A 383 21.35 -18.98 -7.10
C GLU A 383 20.29 -18.75 -8.19
N ALA A 384 19.07 -18.32 -7.80
CA ALA A 384 18.00 -18.02 -8.75
C ALA A 384 18.40 -16.92 -9.75
N LEU A 385 19.04 -15.86 -9.28
CA LEU A 385 19.53 -14.79 -10.15
C LEU A 385 20.63 -15.29 -11.09
N HIS A 386 21.60 -16.04 -10.59
CA HIS A 386 22.72 -16.52 -11.40
C HIS A 386 22.26 -17.53 -12.46
N ALA A 387 21.37 -18.45 -12.10
CA ALA A 387 20.79 -19.44 -13.02
C ALA A 387 20.08 -18.79 -14.21
N HIS A 388 19.45 -17.62 -14.03
CA HIS A 388 18.69 -16.95 -15.08
C HIS A 388 19.43 -15.81 -15.78
N MET A 389 20.24 -15.05 -15.06
CA MET A 389 20.99 -13.90 -15.60
C MET A 389 22.35 -14.28 -16.17
N GLY A 390 22.99 -15.32 -15.63
CA GLY A 390 24.36 -15.71 -15.98
C GLY A 390 25.33 -14.54 -15.91
N GLN A 391 25.99 -14.25 -17.03
CA GLN A 391 27.01 -13.20 -17.15
C GLN A 391 26.47 -11.80 -16.85
N THR A 392 25.20 -11.52 -17.18
CA THR A 392 24.55 -10.22 -16.95
C THR A 392 24.55 -9.84 -15.46
N LEU A 393 24.49 -10.82 -14.56
CA LEU A 393 24.60 -10.60 -13.12
C LEU A 393 25.99 -10.10 -12.71
N LEU A 394 27.03 -10.68 -13.31
CA LEU A 394 28.43 -10.31 -13.04
C LEU A 394 28.73 -8.91 -13.61
N GLU A 395 28.22 -8.60 -14.79
CA GLU A 395 28.31 -7.27 -15.39
C GLU A 395 27.62 -6.21 -14.51
N SER A 396 26.41 -6.53 -14.00
CA SER A 396 25.69 -5.66 -13.07
C SER A 396 26.42 -5.50 -11.74
N ALA A 397 27.13 -6.53 -11.28
CA ALA A 397 27.92 -6.48 -10.05
C ALA A 397 29.18 -5.61 -10.18
N ALA A 398 29.73 -5.44 -11.39
CA ALA A 398 30.92 -4.60 -11.62
C ALA A 398 30.70 -3.13 -11.25
N SER A 399 29.45 -2.65 -11.26
CA SER A 399 29.09 -1.29 -10.82
C SER A 399 28.90 -1.16 -9.30
N GLN A 400 29.03 -2.25 -8.53
CA GLN A 400 28.82 -2.27 -7.07
C GLN A 400 30.15 -2.12 -6.31
N PRO A 401 30.14 -1.73 -5.02
CA PRO A 401 31.34 -1.67 -4.20
C PRO A 401 32.09 -3.01 -4.12
N ALA A 402 33.41 -2.96 -3.94
CA ALA A 402 34.28 -4.16 -3.90
C ALA A 402 33.85 -5.19 -2.83
N SER A 403 33.30 -4.72 -1.69
CA SER A 403 32.76 -5.61 -0.64
C SER A 403 31.59 -6.46 -1.13
N VAL A 404 30.66 -5.86 -1.89
CA VAL A 404 29.50 -6.54 -2.47
C VAL A 404 29.95 -7.55 -3.53
N GLN A 405 30.91 -7.19 -4.37
CA GLN A 405 31.47 -8.09 -5.38
C GLN A 405 32.17 -9.30 -4.74
N SER A 406 32.93 -9.09 -3.67
CA SER A 406 33.58 -10.17 -2.93
C SER A 406 32.58 -11.15 -2.32
N GLU A 407 31.52 -10.65 -1.69
CA GLU A 407 30.47 -11.50 -1.11
C GLU A 407 29.72 -12.29 -2.18
N LEU A 408 29.39 -11.66 -3.33
CA LEU A 408 28.78 -12.35 -4.46
C LEU A 408 29.65 -13.52 -4.95
N ASN A 409 30.95 -13.26 -5.18
CA ASN A 409 31.88 -14.30 -5.61
C ASN A 409 32.00 -15.44 -4.60
N GLN A 410 31.94 -15.13 -3.30
CA GLN A 410 31.96 -16.16 -2.26
C GLN A 410 30.70 -17.04 -2.31
N LEU A 411 29.52 -16.45 -2.49
CA LEU A 411 28.26 -17.19 -2.61
C LEU A 411 28.25 -18.07 -3.87
N LEU A 412 28.68 -17.54 -5.02
CA LEU A 412 28.69 -18.29 -6.27
C LEU A 412 29.67 -19.47 -6.25
N ARG A 413 30.85 -19.32 -5.64
CA ARG A 413 31.78 -20.45 -5.44
C ARG A 413 31.19 -21.53 -4.54
N ALA A 414 30.50 -21.14 -3.47
CA ALA A 414 29.86 -22.09 -2.58
C ALA A 414 28.75 -22.89 -3.29
N LEU A 415 28.02 -22.26 -4.21
CA LEU A 415 27.00 -22.94 -5.04
C LEU A 415 27.63 -23.94 -6.01
N GLN A 416 28.77 -23.61 -6.64
CA GLN A 416 29.49 -24.50 -7.55
C GLN A 416 30.02 -25.76 -6.85
N CYS A 417 30.57 -25.65 -5.64
CA CYS A 417 31.01 -26.82 -4.88
C CYS A 417 29.86 -27.78 -4.53
N LEU A 418 28.66 -27.25 -4.23
CA LEU A 418 27.49 -28.07 -3.91
C LEU A 418 26.96 -28.84 -5.14
N THR A 419 27.04 -28.23 -6.34
CA THR A 419 26.65 -28.91 -7.58
C THR A 419 27.61 -30.03 -7.96
N ASP A 420 28.92 -29.83 -7.76
CA ASP A 420 29.94 -30.82 -8.10
C ASP A 420 29.85 -32.08 -7.20
N GLU A 421 29.54 -31.90 -5.91
CA GLU A 421 29.31 -33.01 -4.96
C GLU A 421 28.08 -33.87 -5.30
N LEU A 422 27.03 -33.27 -5.88
CA LEU A 422 25.80 -33.98 -6.30
C LEU A 422 25.94 -34.70 -7.65
N THR A 423 26.88 -34.27 -8.51
CA THR A 423 27.14 -34.92 -9.81
C THR A 423 28.19 -36.04 -9.73
N HIS A 424 28.89 -36.15 -8.61
CA HIS A 424 29.96 -37.15 -8.40
C HIS A 424 29.70 -38.12 -7.22
N GLY A 425 28.49 -38.12 -6.65
CA GLY A 425 27.97 -39.17 -5.76
C GLY A 425 26.84 -39.94 -6.42
#